data_AF-M2RCP4-F1
#
_entry.id   AF-M2RCP4-F1
#
_cell.length_a   1.000
_cell.length_b   1.000
_cell.length_c   1.000
_cell.angle_alpha   90.00
_cell.angle_beta   90.00
_cell.angle_gamma   90.00
#
_symmetry.space_group_name_H-M   'P 1'
#
loop_
_entity.id
_entity.type
_entity.pdbx_description
1 polymer ?
#
loop_
_entity_poly.entity_id
_entity_poly.type
_entity_poly.pdbx_seq_one_letter_code
_entity_poly.pdbx_strand_id
1 'polypeptide(L)'
;MLPLHILLRHFVSDSQAVRETMRKYDSVLAGSAVAAYFHPQDIPRERTLQIYTPCGNFDRFIRALQDIEGSADKVKRGGAVPGTCQVGQVRTTRGTAEVLESAMGSPIWPLAFALSTVLQNYIGADIMVVGYPWLTF
;
A
#
# COMPACT_ATOMS: atom_id res chain seq x y z
N MET A 1 6.98 11.50 15.93
CA MET A 1 6.56 10.70 14.76
C MET A 1 5.23 11.21 14.28
N LEU A 2 5.07 11.37 12.96
CA LEU A 2 3.82 11.83 12.36
C LEU A 2 2.74 10.76 12.56
N PRO A 3 1.51 11.06 12.99
CA PRO A 3 0.42 10.09 12.99
C PRO A 3 0.10 9.59 11.57
N LEU A 4 -0.22 8.30 11.41
CA LEU A 4 -0.56 7.68 10.11
C LEU A 4 -1.66 8.43 9.35
N HIS A 5 -2.66 8.95 10.07
CA HIS A 5 -3.75 9.72 9.45
C HIS A 5 -3.27 11.02 8.78
N ILE A 6 -2.16 11.63 9.24
CA ILE A 6 -1.57 12.80 8.61
C ILE A 6 -0.82 12.38 7.35
N LEU A 7 -0.05 11.29 7.39
CA LEU A 7 0.63 10.75 6.21
C LEU A 7 -0.39 10.45 5.10
N LEU A 8 -1.44 9.68 5.41
CA LEU A 8 -2.47 9.29 4.44
C LEU A 8 -3.17 10.50 3.81
N ARG A 9 -3.39 11.59 4.56
CA ARG A 9 -3.97 12.83 4.01
C ARG A 9 -3.13 13.43 2.88
N HIS A 10 -1.86 13.06 2.69
CA HIS A 10 -1.10 13.51 1.51
C HIS A 10 -1.52 12.77 0.22
N PHE A 11 -2.12 11.57 0.34
CA PHE A 11 -2.36 10.66 -0.78
C PHE A 11 -3.84 10.39 -1.05
N VAL A 12 -4.71 10.45 -0.03
CA VAL A 12 -6.13 10.06 -0.12
C VAL A 12 -7.07 11.15 0.41
N SER A 13 -8.33 11.12 -0.02
CA SER A 13 -9.39 12.05 0.39
C SER A 13 -9.78 11.84 1.85
N ASP A 14 -10.02 10.59 2.23
CA ASP A 14 -10.46 10.15 3.55
C ASP A 14 -9.45 9.16 4.16
N SER A 15 -8.55 9.70 4.99
CA SER A 15 -7.53 8.87 5.64
C SER A 15 -8.09 7.90 6.68
N GLN A 16 -9.27 8.16 7.24
CA GLN A 16 -9.88 7.27 8.22
C GLN A 16 -10.49 6.07 7.52
N ALA A 17 -11.31 6.30 6.49
CA ALA A 17 -11.93 5.24 5.70
C ALA A 17 -10.89 4.32 5.05
N VAL A 18 -9.79 4.89 4.54
CA VAL A 18 -8.68 4.10 3.98
C VAL A 18 -8.01 3.24 5.05
N ARG A 19 -7.76 3.78 6.25
CA ARG A 19 -7.18 3.01 7.36
C ARG A 19 -8.11 1.88 7.82
N GLU A 20 -9.41 2.11 7.90
CA GLU A 20 -10.40 1.09 8.23
C GLU A 20 -10.47 0.00 7.14
N THR A 21 -10.35 0.39 5.88
CA THR A 21 -10.27 -0.52 4.74
C THR A 21 -9.01 -1.39 4.79
N MET A 22 -7.85 -0.80 5.13
CA MET A 22 -6.62 -1.55 5.38
C MET A 22 -6.80 -2.57 6.50
N ARG A 23 -7.49 -2.19 7.60
CA ARG A 23 -7.78 -3.10 8.71
C ARG A 23 -8.69 -4.24 8.27
N LYS A 24 -9.74 -3.94 7.50
CA LYS A 24 -10.74 -4.93 7.07
C LYS A 24 -10.17 -6.01 6.15
N TYR A 25 -9.16 -5.66 5.35
CA TYR A 25 -8.61 -6.54 4.31
C TYR A 25 -7.16 -6.96 4.58
N ASP A 26 -6.65 -6.70 5.78
CA ASP A 26 -5.28 -7.00 6.20
C ASP A 26 -4.24 -6.45 5.20
N SER A 27 -4.39 -5.19 4.80
CA SER A 27 -3.48 -4.54 3.86
C SER A 27 -2.44 -3.67 4.57
N VAL A 28 -1.27 -3.51 3.95
CA VAL A 28 -0.16 -2.70 4.48
C VAL A 28 0.33 -1.67 3.47
N LEU A 29 0.74 -0.51 3.96
CA LEU A 29 1.48 0.48 3.17
C LEU A 29 2.94 0.05 3.03
N ALA A 30 3.54 0.39 1.90
CA ALA A 30 4.94 0.16 1.60
C ALA A 30 5.52 1.30 0.75
N GLY A 31 6.79 1.14 0.37
CA GLY A 31 7.46 2.03 -0.56
C GLY A 31 7.80 3.39 0.03
N SER A 32 7.92 4.39 -0.85
CA SER A 32 8.39 5.73 -0.51
C SER A 32 7.47 6.48 0.46
N ALA A 33 6.16 6.20 0.45
CA ALA A 33 5.22 6.76 1.42
C ALA A 33 5.56 6.34 2.86
N VAL A 34 6.04 5.11 3.06
CA VAL A 34 6.47 4.63 4.38
C VAL A 34 7.79 5.27 4.79
N ALA A 35 8.72 5.52 3.86
CA ALA A 35 9.93 6.28 4.17
C ALA A 35 9.61 7.72 4.64
N ALA A 36 8.65 8.37 3.98
CA ALA A 36 8.18 9.71 4.34
C ALA A 36 7.50 9.77 5.73
N TYR A 37 7.05 8.65 6.27
CA TYR A 37 6.56 8.58 7.66
C TYR A 37 7.67 8.88 8.68
N PHE A 38 8.89 8.42 8.40
CA PHE A 38 10.07 8.64 9.25
C PHE A 38 10.78 9.95 8.91
N HIS A 39 10.78 10.34 7.63
CA HIS A 39 11.35 11.58 7.15
C HIS A 39 10.30 12.41 6.38
N PRO A 40 9.45 13.20 7.08
CA PRO A 40 8.35 13.95 6.45
C PRO A 40 8.78 14.97 5.39
N GLN A 41 10.04 15.39 5.42
CA GLN A 41 10.65 16.27 4.40
C GLN A 41 10.90 15.55 3.05
N ASP A 42 10.89 14.22 3.04
CA ASP A 42 11.13 13.38 1.87
C ASP A 42 9.83 12.85 1.26
N ILE A 43 8.69 13.51 1.50
CA ILE A 43 7.43 13.19 0.80
C ILE A 43 7.69 13.28 -0.72
N PRO A 44 7.49 12.18 -1.47
CA PRO A 44 7.75 12.18 -2.90
C PRO A 44 6.91 13.20 -3.64
N ARG A 45 7.49 13.87 -4.64
CA ARG A 45 6.75 14.78 -5.54
C ARG A 45 5.64 14.04 -6.28
N GLU A 46 5.93 12.82 -6.73
CA GLU A 46 4.93 11.90 -7.26
C GLU A 46 4.25 11.17 -6.09
N ARG A 47 2.99 11.53 -5.84
CA ARG A 47 2.22 11.02 -4.70
C ARG A 47 1.68 9.62 -4.98
N THR A 48 2.57 8.65 -5.04
CA THR A 48 2.22 7.23 -5.20
C THR A 48 2.19 6.54 -3.84
N LEU A 49 1.02 6.03 -3.47
CA LEU A 49 0.83 5.22 -2.27
C LEU A 49 0.87 3.74 -2.67
N GLN A 50 1.88 3.01 -2.23
CA GLN A 50 1.97 1.57 -2.49
C GLN A 50 1.29 0.80 -1.35
N ILE A 51 0.38 -0.10 -1.73
CA ILE A 51 -0.44 -0.89 -0.82
C ILE A 51 -0.32 -2.35 -1.21
N TYR A 52 0.10 -3.19 -0.27
CA TYR A 52 0.07 -4.64 -0.46
C TYR A 52 -1.17 -5.22 0.21
N THR A 53 -1.82 -6.13 -0.51
CA THR A 53 -3.02 -6.85 -0.05
C THR A 53 -2.79 -8.35 -0.12
N PRO A 54 -3.36 -9.15 0.80
CA PRO A 54 -3.35 -10.60 0.71
C PRO A 54 -4.01 -11.10 -0.59
N CYS A 55 -3.60 -12.30 -1.03
CA CYS A 55 -4.27 -13.02 -2.10
C CYS A 55 -5.78 -13.14 -1.82
N GLY A 56 -6.61 -12.84 -2.82
CA GLY A 56 -8.08 -12.94 -2.72
C GLY A 56 -8.77 -11.70 -2.14
N ASN A 57 -8.03 -10.73 -1.60
CA ASN A 57 -8.58 -9.45 -1.14
C ASN A 57 -8.42 -8.32 -2.18
N PHE A 58 -7.64 -8.53 -3.24
CA PHE A 58 -7.27 -7.49 -4.21
C PHE A 58 -8.47 -6.75 -4.82
N ASP A 59 -9.41 -7.47 -5.46
CA ASP A 59 -10.57 -6.86 -6.08
C ASP A 59 -11.49 -6.16 -5.07
N ARG A 60 -11.60 -6.72 -3.86
CA ARG A 60 -12.43 -6.15 -2.78
C ARG A 60 -11.82 -4.86 -2.24
N PHE A 61 -10.49 -4.84 -2.09
CA PHE A 61 -9.74 -3.67 -1.65
C PHE A 61 -9.82 -2.54 -2.68
N ILE A 62 -9.58 -2.85 -3.96
CA ILE A 62 -9.69 -1.86 -5.04
C ILE A 62 -11.08 -1.23 -5.08
N ARG A 63 -12.15 -2.04 -5.04
CA ARG A 63 -13.52 -1.51 -5.05
C ARG A 63 -13.77 -0.58 -3.87
N ALA A 64 -13.39 -1.00 -2.65
CA ALA A 64 -13.54 -0.16 -1.46
C ALA A 64 -12.76 1.16 -1.59
N LEU A 65 -11.56 1.13 -2.16
CA LEU A 65 -10.77 2.33 -2.37
C LEU A 65 -11.39 3.26 -3.43
N GLN A 66 -11.96 2.70 -4.49
CA GLN A 66 -12.70 3.45 -5.50
C GLN A 66 -13.95 4.12 -4.92
N ASP A 67 -14.68 3.41 -4.05
CA ASP A 67 -15.86 3.94 -3.35
C ASP A 67 -15.48 5.14 -2.44
N ILE A 68 -14.31 5.09 -1.81
CA ILE A 68 -13.80 6.19 -0.95
C ILE A 68 -13.33 7.39 -1.78
N GLU A 69 -12.58 7.15 -2.86
CA GLU A 69 -11.98 8.22 -3.68
C GLU A 69 -12.91 8.77 -4.76
N GLY A 70 -14.06 8.13 -4.99
CA GLY A 70 -15.02 8.51 -6.03
C GLY A 70 -14.47 8.38 -7.46
N SER A 71 -13.38 7.64 -7.67
CA SER A 71 -12.69 7.53 -8.97
C SER A 71 -12.71 6.10 -9.50
N ALA A 72 -13.47 5.88 -10.57
CA ALA A 72 -13.63 4.59 -11.25
C ALA A 72 -12.67 4.40 -12.44
N ASP A 73 -11.54 5.11 -12.51
CA ASP A 73 -10.66 5.09 -13.68
C ASP A 73 -9.61 3.96 -13.67
N LYS A 74 -9.53 3.29 -14.82
CA LYS A 74 -8.67 2.19 -15.28
C LYS A 74 -7.65 1.63 -14.27
N VAL A 75 -8.05 0.54 -13.61
CA VAL A 75 -7.11 -0.45 -13.07
C VAL A 75 -6.27 -0.97 -14.23
N LYS A 76 -5.04 -0.47 -14.40
CA LYS A 76 -4.06 -1.10 -15.28
C LYS A 76 -3.62 -2.40 -14.60
N ARG A 77 -4.27 -3.50 -14.97
CA ARG A 77 -3.90 -4.83 -14.50
C ARG A 77 -2.65 -5.29 -15.24
N GLY A 78 -1.53 -5.37 -14.52
CA GLY A 78 -0.43 -6.26 -14.92
C GLY A 78 -0.98 -7.68 -14.87
N GLY A 79 -0.84 -8.43 -15.96
CA GLY A 79 -1.54 -9.70 -16.12
C GLY A 79 -1.11 -10.72 -15.06
N ALA A 80 -2.09 -11.38 -14.44
CA ALA A 80 -2.17 -12.84 -14.44
C ALA A 80 -3.37 -13.39 -13.64
N VAL A 81 -3.56 -14.69 -13.80
CA VAL A 81 -4.54 -15.63 -13.25
C VAL A 81 -4.74 -15.44 -11.73
N PRO A 82 -5.95 -15.63 -11.16
CA PRO A 82 -6.16 -15.59 -9.71
C PRO A 82 -5.09 -16.39 -8.93
N GLY A 83 -4.40 -15.75 -7.97
CA GLY A 83 -3.28 -16.35 -7.22
C GLY A 83 -1.88 -15.99 -7.73
N THR A 84 -1.77 -15.13 -8.74
CA THR A 84 -0.51 -14.51 -9.17
C THR A 84 -0.48 -13.04 -8.74
N CYS A 85 0.71 -12.42 -8.67
CA CYS A 85 0.85 -11.03 -8.24
C CYS A 85 0.14 -10.07 -9.21
N GLN A 86 -1.09 -9.67 -8.89
CA GLN A 86 -1.82 -8.63 -9.60
C GLN A 86 -1.31 -7.26 -9.17
N VAL A 87 -1.22 -6.33 -10.11
CA VAL A 87 -0.97 -4.92 -9.82
C VAL A 87 -2.15 -4.11 -10.35
N GLY A 88 -2.67 -3.22 -9.53
CA GLY A 88 -3.77 -2.34 -9.87
C GLY A 88 -3.43 -0.92 -9.46
N GLN A 89 -3.83 0.05 -10.29
CA GLN A 89 -3.65 1.46 -9.96
C GLN A 89 -5.03 2.10 -9.84
N VAL A 90 -5.25 2.79 -8.73
CA VAL A 90 -6.44 3.58 -8.45
C VAL A 90 -6.01 5.04 -8.39
N ARG A 91 -6.59 5.87 -9.24
CA ARG A 91 -6.37 7.32 -9.16
C ARG A 91 -7.09 7.86 -7.94
N THR A 92 -6.37 8.57 -7.08
CA THR A 92 -6.95 9.22 -5.90
C THR A 92 -7.11 10.70 -6.16
N THR A 93 -7.84 11.39 -5.30
CA THR A 93 -7.98 12.85 -5.33
C THR A 93 -6.65 13.60 -5.17
N ARG A 94 -5.63 12.96 -4.60
CA ARG A 94 -4.34 13.59 -4.25
C ARG A 94 -3.12 12.93 -4.89
N GLY A 95 -3.31 11.89 -5.71
CA GLY A 95 -2.21 11.12 -6.30
C GLY A 95 -2.68 9.82 -6.94
N THR A 96 -1.88 8.76 -6.74
CA THR A 96 -2.17 7.42 -7.25
C THR A 96 -1.95 6.42 -6.12
N ALA A 97 -2.89 5.50 -5.94
CA ALA A 97 -2.69 4.33 -5.09
C ALA A 97 -2.38 3.12 -5.98
N GLU A 98 -1.21 2.54 -5.79
CA GLU A 98 -0.82 1.30 -6.43
C GLU A 98 -1.06 0.15 -5.45
N VAL A 99 -2.00 -0.73 -5.81
CA VAL A 99 -2.36 -1.91 -5.04
C VAL A 99 -1.64 -3.11 -5.67
N LEU A 100 -0.91 -3.86 -4.86
CA LEU A 100 -0.19 -5.06 -5.25
C LEU A 100 -0.75 -6.26 -4.49
N GLU A 101 -1.24 -7.26 -5.22
CA GLU A 101 -1.66 -8.53 -4.64
C GLU A 101 -0.43 -9.37 -4.27
N SER A 102 -0.44 -9.88 -3.05
CA SER A 102 0.47 -10.94 -2.63
C SER A 102 0.08 -12.27 -3.25
N ALA A 103 1.06 -13.04 -3.71
CA ALA A 103 0.84 -14.44 -4.11
C ALA A 103 0.40 -15.34 -2.93
N MET A 104 0.53 -14.86 -1.69
CA MET A 104 0.20 -15.59 -0.47
C MET A 104 -0.92 -14.88 0.30
N GLY A 105 -1.51 -15.57 1.28
CA GLY A 105 -2.47 -14.97 2.23
C GLY A 105 -1.88 -13.92 3.18
N SER A 106 -0.61 -13.53 3.01
CA SER A 106 0.05 -12.49 3.81
C SER A 106 0.42 -11.30 2.92
N PRO A 107 0.10 -10.06 3.32
CA PRO A 107 0.43 -8.85 2.56
C PRO A 107 1.92 -8.51 2.66
N ILE A 108 2.63 -9.09 3.64
CA ILE A 108 4.06 -8.84 3.90
C ILE A 108 4.94 -9.76 3.06
N TRP A 109 4.40 -10.89 2.58
CA TRP A 109 5.17 -11.86 1.81
C TRP A 109 5.93 -11.23 0.63
N PRO A 110 5.35 -10.37 -0.22
CA PRO A 110 6.09 -9.76 -1.32
C PRO A 110 7.18 -8.79 -0.84
N LEU A 111 6.99 -8.15 0.31
CA LEU A 111 7.97 -7.24 0.90
C LEU A 111 9.23 -7.99 1.34
N ALA A 112 9.08 -9.18 1.92
CA ALA A 112 10.19 -10.02 2.37
C ALA A 112 11.14 -10.42 1.22
N PHE A 113 10.62 -10.52 -0.01
CA PHE A 113 11.37 -10.95 -1.21
C PHE A 113 11.59 -9.83 -2.23
N ALA A 114 11.29 -8.58 -1.88
CA ALA A 114 11.49 -7.44 -2.77
C ALA A 114 12.99 -7.13 -2.93
N LEU A 115 13.49 -7.22 -4.16
CA LEU A 115 14.90 -7.04 -4.55
C LEU A 115 15.52 -5.68 -4.15
N SER A 116 14.72 -4.71 -3.70
CA SER A 116 15.16 -3.32 -3.46
C SER A 116 15.25 -2.90 -1.99
N THR A 117 15.14 -3.80 -1.01
CA THR A 117 14.98 -3.37 0.39
C THR A 117 16.11 -3.86 1.29
N VAL A 118 17.16 -3.05 1.43
CA VAL A 118 18.08 -3.09 2.61
C VAL A 118 17.33 -2.65 3.88
N LEU A 119 16.07 -2.19 3.74
CA LEU A 119 15.16 -1.80 4.81
C LEU A 119 13.71 -2.12 4.38
N GLN A 120 13.05 -3.05 5.08
CA GLN A 120 11.67 -3.46 4.81
C GLN A 120 10.74 -2.76 5.81
N ASN A 121 10.35 -1.53 5.49
CA ASN A 121 9.35 -0.82 6.29
C ASN A 121 7.96 -1.09 5.73
N TYR A 122 7.02 -1.40 6.62
CA TYR A 122 5.60 -1.36 6.29
C TYR A 122 4.77 -0.78 7.43
N ILE A 123 3.63 -0.20 7.06
CA ILE A 123 2.67 0.32 8.02
C ILE A 123 1.33 -0.37 7.78
N GLY A 124 0.90 -1.19 8.72
CA GLY A 124 -0.45 -1.73 8.75
C GLY A 124 -1.44 -0.72 9.32
N ALA A 125 -2.70 -1.12 9.46
CA ALA A 125 -3.72 -0.23 10.01
C ALA A 125 -3.42 0.23 11.44
N ASP A 126 -2.86 -0.66 12.27
CA ASP A 126 -2.61 -0.40 13.71
C ASP A 126 -1.19 -0.75 14.15
N ILE A 127 -0.35 -1.18 13.21
CA ILE A 127 1.02 -1.59 13.47
C ILE A 127 1.97 -0.86 12.52
N MET A 128 3.16 -0.56 13.02
CA MET A 128 4.27 -0.09 12.21
C MET A 128 5.44 -1.02 12.44
N VAL A 129 6.09 -1.45 11.35
CA VAL A 129 7.26 -2.31 11.42
C VAL A 129 8.38 -1.71 10.59
N VAL A 130 9.55 -1.62 11.22
CA VAL A 130 10.83 -1.34 10.56
C VAL A 130 11.64 -2.62 10.61
N GLY A 131 11.63 -3.36 9.51
CA GLY A 131 12.43 -4.57 9.35
C GLY A 131 13.80 -4.21 8.81
N TYR A 132 14.85 -4.45 9.60
CA TYR A 132 16.20 -4.59 9.05
C TYR A 132 16.33 -6.03 8.56
N PRO A 133 16.43 -6.28 7.24
CA PRO A 133 16.76 -7.62 6.77
C PRO A 133 18.17 -7.93 7.29
N TRP A 134 18.26 -8.83 8.26
CA TRP A 134 19.54 -9.32 8.78
C TRP A 134 20.17 -10.38 7.86
N LEU A 135 19.66 -10.48 6.62
CA LEU A 135 20.06 -11.44 5.60
C LEU A 135 20.41 -10.70 4.30
N THR A 136 21.44 -9.88 4.35
CA THR A 136 22.26 -9.60 3.16
C THR A 136 23.54 -10.41 3.32
N PHE A 137 23.55 -11.63 2.79
CA PHE A 137 24.78 -12.40 2.52
C PHE A 137 24.89 -12.58 1.02
#